data_AF-A0A0B7BQF6-F1
#
_entry.id   AF-A0A0B7BQF6-F1
#
_cell.length_a   1.000
_cell.length_b   1.000
_cell.length_c   1.000
_cell.angle_alpha   90.00
_cell.angle_beta   90.00
_cell.angle_gamma   90.00
#
_symmetry.space_group_name_H-M   'P 1'
#
loop_
_entity.id
_entity.type
_entity.pdbx_description
1 polymer ?
#
loop_
_entity_poly.entity_id
_entity_poly.type
_entity_poly.pdbx_seq_one_letter_code
_entity_poly.pdbx_strand_id
1 'polypeptide(L)'
;IVSTNSSLHTNNEYERDTEYEFDWNSEVQGLVLTSIMFSSFASPLMVSIIKVYLGSKLTLSIANLLSTILTFLSPMAARVSPYCLVAVRILLGLTLGGNVSVIGDCLAWWAPHDEKLTMTALTFTGANIGSVLAAVLSGYLCLVPLDNGWPFVFYAF
;
A
#
# COMPACT_ATOMS: atom_id res chain seq x y z
N ILE A 1 -47.60 -35.37 26.81
CA ILE A 1 -47.00 -35.16 28.15
C ILE A 1 -45.49 -35.09 27.91
N VAL A 2 -44.99 -33.94 27.44
CA VAL A 2 -44.29 -32.94 28.27
C VAL A 2 -43.08 -33.55 28.98
N SER A 3 -41.86 -33.27 28.48
CA SER A 3 -41.01 -32.21 29.04
C SER A 3 -39.66 -32.12 28.31
N THR A 4 -39.43 -30.98 27.68
CA THR A 4 -38.15 -30.33 27.35
C THR A 4 -37.29 -30.12 28.59
N ASN A 5 -35.97 -30.27 28.47
CA ASN A 5 -34.89 -29.52 29.17
C ASN A 5 -33.59 -30.36 29.09
N SER A 6 -32.39 -29.82 28.90
CA SER A 6 -31.92 -28.46 28.68
C SER A 6 -30.41 -28.60 28.52
N SER A 7 -29.89 -28.73 27.30
CA SER A 7 -28.47 -28.53 27.04
C SER A 7 -28.25 -27.04 26.74
N LEU A 8 -28.51 -26.21 27.76
CA LEU A 8 -28.04 -24.85 27.85
C LEU A 8 -26.65 -24.89 28.50
N HIS A 9 -25.64 -25.22 27.72
CA HIS A 9 -24.32 -24.65 27.95
C HIS A 9 -24.07 -23.68 26.80
N THR A 10 -24.40 -22.43 27.10
CA THR A 10 -24.03 -21.22 26.38
C THR A 10 -22.51 -21.18 26.21
N ASN A 11 -22.02 -21.72 25.10
CA ASN A 11 -20.73 -21.31 24.55
C ASN A 11 -20.96 -20.04 23.73
N ASN A 12 -21.39 -18.98 24.41
CA ASN A 12 -21.25 -17.60 23.94
C ASN A 12 -19.79 -17.18 24.15
N GLU A 13 -18.86 -17.92 23.53
CA GLU A 13 -17.46 -17.52 23.46
C GLU A 13 -17.24 -16.83 22.12
N TYR A 14 -17.31 -15.50 22.15
CA TYR A 14 -16.55 -14.63 21.26
C TYR A 14 -16.90 -14.68 19.75
N GLU A 15 -18.18 -14.68 19.38
CA GLU A 15 -18.56 -13.88 18.19
C GLU A 15 -18.40 -12.42 18.59
N ARG A 16 -17.15 -11.93 18.54
CA ARG A 16 -16.95 -10.52 18.26
C ARG A 16 -17.56 -10.34 16.89
N ASP A 17 -18.78 -9.83 16.86
CA ASP A 17 -19.26 -9.02 15.76
C ASP A 17 -18.25 -7.87 15.62
N THR A 18 -17.13 -8.15 14.96
CA THR A 18 -16.34 -7.11 14.32
C THR A 18 -17.25 -6.65 13.20
N GLU A 19 -18.10 -5.68 13.51
CA GLU A 19 -18.86 -4.91 12.53
C GLU A 19 -17.83 -4.36 11.55
N TYR A 20 -17.64 -5.07 10.44
CA TYR A 20 -16.70 -4.65 9.41
C TYR A 20 -17.28 -3.37 8.82
N GLU A 21 -16.57 -2.25 8.97
CA GLU A 21 -16.94 -0.94 8.40
C GLU A 21 -17.26 -1.03 6.89
N PHE A 22 -16.74 -2.07 6.21
CA PHE A 22 -16.99 -2.34 4.80
C PHE A 22 -17.33 -3.83 4.56
N ASP A 23 -18.58 -4.11 4.17
CA ASP A 23 -19.02 -5.42 3.66
C ASP A 23 -18.64 -5.58 2.19
N TRP A 24 -17.33 -5.70 1.91
CA TRP A 24 -16.83 -5.91 0.55
C TRP A 24 -16.76 -7.39 0.21
N ASN A 25 -17.37 -7.77 -0.90
CA ASN A 25 -17.24 -9.10 -1.48
C ASN A 25 -15.75 -9.43 -1.71
N SER A 26 -15.34 -10.66 -1.40
CA SER A 26 -13.97 -11.17 -1.57
C SER A 26 -13.42 -10.97 -2.99
N GLU A 27 -14.29 -11.01 -4.00
CA GLU A 27 -13.94 -10.70 -5.39
C GLU A 27 -13.44 -9.26 -5.57
N VAL A 28 -14.09 -8.29 -4.92
CA VAL A 28 -13.72 -6.87 -4.98
C VAL A 28 -12.40 -6.62 -4.25
N GLN A 29 -12.19 -7.26 -3.10
CA GLN A 29 -10.92 -7.19 -2.38
C GLN A 29 -9.77 -7.76 -3.22
N GLY A 30 -9.99 -8.89 -3.89
CA GLY A 30 -9.03 -9.48 -4.82
C GLY A 30 -8.74 -8.57 -6.02
N LEU A 31 -9.76 -7.90 -6.56
CA LEU A 31 -9.61 -6.96 -7.67
C LEU A 31 -8.76 -5.73 -7.25
N VAL A 32 -9.00 -5.22 -6.05
CA VAL A 32 -8.20 -4.12 -5.47
C VAL A 32 -6.74 -4.52 -5.31
N LEU A 33 -6.45 -5.74 -4.83
CA LEU A 33 -5.08 -6.24 -4.66
C LEU A 33 -4.38 -6.52 -5.99
N THR A 34 -5.08 -7.13 -6.95
CA THR A 34 -4.51 -7.47 -8.26
C THR A 34 -4.28 -6.25 -9.14
N SER A 35 -5.12 -5.21 -9.02
CA SER A 35 -4.98 -3.98 -9.80
C SER A 35 -3.68 -3.22 -9.49
N ILE A 36 -3.27 -3.13 -8.22
CA ILE A 36 -1.98 -2.53 -7.85
C ILE A 36 -0.79 -3.35 -8.35
N MET A 37 -0.90 -4.69 -8.35
CA MET A 37 0.16 -5.57 -8.85
C MET A 37 0.34 -5.43 -10.37
N PHE A 38 -0.76 -5.44 -11.12
CA PHE A 38 -0.73 -5.32 -12.57
C PHE A 38 -0.19 -3.95 -13.02
N SER A 39 -0.65 -2.87 -12.40
CA SER A 39 -0.17 -1.51 -12.70
C SER A 39 1.31 -1.32 -12.35
N SER A 40 1.77 -1.90 -11.24
CA SER A 40 3.20 -1.87 -10.87
C SER A 40 4.09 -2.58 -11.88
N PHE A 41 3.60 -3.60 -12.56
CA PHE A 41 4.34 -4.30 -13.64
C PHE A 41 4.46 -3.45 -14.91
N ALA A 42 3.40 -2.74 -15.30
CA ALA A 42 3.41 -1.86 -16.47
C ALA A 42 4.21 -0.56 -16.25
N SER A 43 4.32 -0.13 -15.00
CA SER A 43 4.88 1.16 -14.60
C SER A 43 6.32 1.45 -15.08
N PRO A 44 7.31 0.55 -14.93
CA PRO A 44 8.69 0.78 -15.38
C PRO A 44 8.79 1.23 -16.84
N LEU A 45 7.96 0.66 -17.72
CA LEU A 45 7.96 0.97 -19.15
C LEU A 45 7.52 2.43 -19.40
N MET A 46 6.42 2.85 -18.77
CA MET A 46 5.93 4.23 -18.90
C MET A 46 6.93 5.22 -18.32
N VAL A 47 7.46 4.96 -17.12
CA VAL A 47 8.39 5.86 -16.45
C VAL A 47 9.73 5.93 -17.18
N SER A 48 10.17 4.85 -17.84
CA SER A 48 11.36 4.87 -18.68
C SER A 48 11.29 5.91 -19.79
N ILE A 49 10.11 6.11 -20.40
CA ILE A 49 9.91 7.11 -21.46
C ILE A 49 9.89 8.52 -20.85
N ILE A 50 9.17 8.72 -19.75
CA ILE A 50 9.02 10.03 -19.08
C ILE A 50 10.38 10.57 -18.60
N LYS A 51 11.25 9.69 -18.09
CA LYS A 51 12.60 10.05 -17.63
C LYS A 51 13.45 10.69 -18.72
N VAL A 52 13.28 10.32 -20.00
CA VAL A 52 14.04 10.90 -21.12
C VAL A 52 13.74 12.39 -21.27
N TYR A 53 12.53 12.83 -20.95
CA TYR A 53 12.11 14.21 -21.10
C TYR A 53 12.28 15.04 -19.83
N LEU A 54 12.01 14.47 -18.65
CA LEU A 54 12.00 15.20 -17.37
C LEU A 54 13.29 15.01 -16.54
N GLY A 55 14.10 14.00 -16.85
CA GLY A 55 15.28 13.62 -16.10
C GLY A 55 14.98 12.89 -14.78
N SER A 56 15.89 12.00 -14.37
CA SER A 56 15.66 11.07 -13.24
C SER A 56 15.38 11.77 -11.90
N LYS A 57 16.03 12.91 -11.61
CA LYS A 57 15.89 13.60 -10.32
C LYS A 57 14.49 14.22 -10.12
N LEU A 58 13.95 14.88 -11.15
CA LEU A 58 12.63 15.50 -11.09
C LEU A 58 11.52 14.45 -11.18
N THR A 59 11.67 13.45 -12.04
CA THR A 59 10.71 12.34 -12.16
C THR A 59 10.51 11.64 -10.82
N LEU A 60 11.59 11.36 -10.06
CA LEU A 60 11.50 10.71 -8.75
C LEU A 60 10.72 11.56 -7.73
N SER A 61 10.97 12.86 -7.71
CA SER A 61 10.33 13.78 -6.76
C SER A 61 8.83 13.93 -7.06
N ILE A 62 8.48 14.12 -8.35
CA ILE A 62 7.09 14.25 -8.80
C ILE A 62 6.32 12.94 -8.55
N ALA A 63 6.93 11.79 -8.84
CA ALA A 63 6.31 10.49 -8.61
C ALA A 63 6.02 10.25 -7.12
N ASN A 64 6.96 10.57 -6.23
CA ASN A 64 6.74 10.44 -4.79
C ASN A 64 5.67 11.41 -4.27
N LEU A 65 5.70 12.68 -4.69
CA LEU A 65 4.67 13.64 -4.31
C LEU A 65 3.27 13.21 -4.75
N LEU A 66 3.15 12.71 -5.99
CA LEU A 66 1.88 12.19 -6.50
C LEU A 66 1.42 10.96 -5.70
N SER A 67 2.34 10.06 -5.34
CA SER A 67 2.04 8.88 -4.53
C SER A 67 1.54 9.24 -3.12
N THR A 68 2.15 10.23 -2.47
CA THR A 68 1.70 10.74 -1.17
C THR A 68 0.29 11.31 -1.25
N ILE A 69 0.00 12.15 -2.26
CA ILE A 69 -1.34 12.72 -2.46
C ILE A 69 -2.39 11.62 -2.66
N LEU A 70 -2.08 10.60 -3.47
CA LEU A 70 -2.97 9.47 -3.72
C LEU A 70 -3.19 8.59 -2.48
N THR A 71 -2.17 8.45 -1.63
CA THR A 71 -2.27 7.70 -0.37
C THR A 71 -3.20 8.42 0.61
N PHE A 72 -3.05 9.74 0.74
CA PHE A 72 -3.94 10.56 1.57
C PHE A 72 -5.40 10.56 1.07
N LEU A 73 -5.59 10.41 -0.26
CA LEU A 73 -6.91 10.32 -0.87
C LEU A 73 -7.54 8.91 -0.76
N SER A 74 -6.74 7.88 -0.49
CA SER A 74 -7.21 6.49 -0.37
C SER A 74 -8.31 6.26 0.67
N PRO A 75 -8.24 6.78 1.91
CA PRO A 75 -9.32 6.61 2.89
C PRO A 75 -10.62 7.31 2.48
N MET A 76 -10.52 8.46 1.79
CA MET A 76 -11.70 9.14 1.23
C MET A 76 -12.33 8.33 0.10
N ALA A 77 -11.51 7.77 -0.79
CA ALA A 77 -11.98 6.93 -1.90
C ALA A 77 -12.64 5.63 -1.39
N ALA A 78 -12.11 5.04 -0.32
CA ALA A 78 -12.68 3.85 0.32
C ALA A 78 -14.13 4.08 0.78
N ARG A 79 -14.41 5.25 1.37
CA ARG A 79 -15.75 5.61 1.88
C ARG A 79 -16.77 5.90 0.78
N VAL A 80 -16.33 6.28 -0.43
CA VAL A 80 -17.23 6.62 -1.55
C VAL A 80 -17.62 5.39 -2.36
N SER A 81 -16.64 4.63 -2.84
CA SER A 81 -16.90 3.47 -3.69
C SER A 81 -15.66 2.58 -3.86
N PRO A 82 -15.82 1.25 -3.86
CA PRO A 82 -14.71 0.32 -4.13
C PRO A 82 -14.07 0.56 -5.50
N TYR A 83 -14.82 0.96 -6.52
CA TYR A 83 -14.28 1.23 -7.85
C TYR A 83 -13.39 2.48 -7.89
N CYS A 84 -13.71 3.50 -7.09
CA CYS A 84 -12.88 4.70 -6.96
C CYS A 84 -11.53 4.34 -6.32
N LEU A 85 -11.58 3.48 -5.30
CA LEU A 85 -10.38 2.95 -4.65
C LEU A 85 -9.51 2.14 -5.62
N VAL A 86 -10.09 1.33 -6.50
CA VAL A 86 -9.33 0.63 -7.57
C VAL A 86 -8.58 1.61 -8.47
N ALA A 87 -9.23 2.70 -8.89
CA ALA A 87 -8.57 3.71 -9.72
C ALA A 87 -7.37 4.36 -9.00
N VAL A 88 -7.53 4.72 -7.73
CA VAL A 88 -6.44 5.25 -6.89
C VAL A 88 -5.30 4.23 -6.76
N ARG A 89 -5.64 2.94 -6.59
CA ARG A 89 -4.64 1.86 -6.46
C ARG A 89 -3.85 1.61 -7.73
N ILE A 90 -4.48 1.74 -8.90
CA ILE A 90 -3.79 1.68 -10.19
C ILE A 90 -2.77 2.83 -10.29
N LEU A 91 -3.16 4.06 -9.94
CA LEU A 91 -2.26 5.21 -9.98
C LEU A 91 -1.11 5.09 -8.96
N LEU A 92 -1.38 4.52 -7.78
CA LEU A 92 -0.35 4.22 -6.78
C LEU A 92 0.63 3.16 -7.28
N GLY A 93 0.14 2.07 -7.88
CA GLY A 93 1.00 1.05 -8.49
C GLY A 93 1.87 1.63 -9.61
N LEU A 94 1.30 2.54 -10.42
CA LEU A 94 2.05 3.26 -11.45
C LEU A 94 3.16 4.15 -10.90
N THR A 95 3.04 4.71 -9.70
CA THR A 95 4.11 5.52 -9.09
C THR A 95 5.14 4.65 -8.38
N LEU A 96 4.70 3.61 -7.65
CA LEU A 96 5.57 2.69 -6.90
C LEU A 96 6.48 1.86 -7.82
N GLY A 97 5.94 1.25 -8.88
CA GLY A 97 6.74 0.42 -9.80
C GLY A 97 7.82 1.23 -10.54
N GLY A 98 7.53 2.49 -10.85
CA GLY A 98 8.41 3.37 -11.61
C GLY A 98 9.56 3.93 -10.80
N ASN A 99 9.37 4.11 -9.48
CA ASN A 99 10.42 4.57 -8.58
C ASN A 99 11.65 3.68 -8.63
N VAL A 100 11.49 2.35 -8.68
CA VAL A 100 12.61 1.39 -8.74
C VAL A 100 13.46 1.63 -10.00
N SER A 101 12.83 1.89 -11.14
CA SER A 101 13.52 2.19 -12.40
C SER A 101 14.24 3.55 -12.37
N VAL A 102 13.72 4.55 -11.64
CA VAL A 102 14.34 5.88 -11.55
C VAL A 102 15.53 5.86 -10.59
N ILE A 103 15.38 5.15 -9.47
CA ILE A 103 16.44 4.93 -8.48
C ILE A 103 17.63 4.23 -9.13
N GLY A 104 17.40 3.20 -9.96
CA GLY A 104 18.46 2.51 -10.70
C GLY A 104 19.30 3.45 -11.58
N ASP A 105 18.65 4.37 -12.30
CA ASP A 105 19.35 5.36 -13.13
C ASP A 105 20.09 6.40 -12.28
N CYS A 106 19.51 6.82 -11.16
CA CYS A 106 20.15 7.76 -10.24
C CYS A 106 21.44 7.17 -9.66
N LEU A 107 21.39 5.91 -9.19
CA LEU A 107 22.57 5.21 -8.71
C LEU A 107 23.60 4.99 -9.82
N ALA A 108 23.17 4.75 -11.07
CA ALA A 108 24.11 4.61 -12.18
C ALA A 108 24.89 5.90 -12.47
N TRP A 109 24.30 7.07 -12.23
CA TRP A 109 24.96 8.37 -12.39
C TRP A 109 25.82 8.76 -11.18
N TRP A 110 25.46 8.33 -9.97
CA TRP A 110 26.12 8.76 -8.74
C TRP A 110 27.18 7.78 -8.21
N ALA A 111 27.10 6.49 -8.56
CA ALA A 111 27.98 5.48 -7.97
C ALA A 111 29.29 5.29 -8.76
N PRO A 112 30.45 5.26 -8.09
CA PRO A 112 31.70 4.77 -8.68
C PRO A 112 31.57 3.32 -9.16
N HIS A 113 32.24 2.95 -10.24
CA HIS A 113 32.12 1.61 -10.86
C HIS A 113 32.35 0.45 -9.87
N ASP A 114 33.29 0.61 -8.94
CA ASP A 114 33.67 -0.44 -7.99
C ASP A 114 32.68 -0.57 -6.81
N GLU A 115 31.95 0.50 -6.46
CA GLU A 115 31.06 0.55 -5.30
C GLU A 115 29.57 0.53 -5.66
N LYS A 116 29.23 0.57 -6.95
CA LYS A 116 27.85 0.59 -7.45
C LYS A 116 26.99 -0.55 -6.90
N LEU A 117 27.56 -1.74 -6.79
CA LEU A 117 26.85 -2.90 -6.25
C LEU A 117 26.48 -2.68 -4.77
N THR A 118 27.42 -2.16 -3.98
CA THR A 118 27.24 -1.88 -2.54
C THR A 118 26.22 -0.77 -2.32
N MET A 119 26.27 0.33 -3.08
CA MET A 119 25.26 1.40 -2.99
C MET A 119 23.85 0.89 -3.34
N THR A 120 23.76 0.04 -4.36
CA THR A 120 22.47 -0.56 -4.78
C THR A 120 21.95 -1.49 -3.69
N ALA A 121 22.79 -2.38 -3.16
CA ALA A 121 22.45 -3.27 -2.07
C ALA A 121 22.00 -2.51 -0.81
N LEU A 122 22.69 -1.43 -0.44
CA LEU A 122 22.33 -0.58 0.69
C LEU A 122 20.96 0.08 0.50
N THR A 123 20.68 0.58 -0.71
CA THR A 123 19.40 1.22 -1.05
C THR A 123 18.23 0.25 -0.92
N PHE A 124 18.34 -0.95 -1.50
CA PHE A 124 17.29 -1.96 -1.40
C PHE A 124 17.16 -2.53 0.02
N THR A 125 18.26 -2.68 0.74
CA THR A 125 18.22 -3.08 2.16
C THR A 125 17.48 -2.04 2.99
N GLY A 126 17.77 -0.75 2.79
CA GLY A 126 17.06 0.35 3.42
C GLY A 126 15.56 0.34 3.13
N ALA A 127 15.16 0.07 1.87
CA ALA A 127 13.76 -0.07 1.50
C ALA A 127 13.07 -1.22 2.25
N ASN A 128 13.71 -2.39 2.35
CA ASN A 128 13.17 -3.54 3.09
C ASN A 128 13.03 -3.24 4.59
N ILE A 129 14.04 -2.62 5.20
CA ILE A 129 13.98 -2.20 6.61
C ILE A 129 12.82 -1.22 6.82
N GLY A 130 12.67 -0.24 5.91
CA GLY A 130 11.56 0.71 5.92
C GLY A 130 10.20 0.00 5.86
N SER A 131 10.02 -0.99 4.99
CA SER A 131 8.79 -1.78 4.92
C SER A 131 8.48 -2.53 6.21
N VAL A 132 9.48 -3.11 6.86
CA VAL A 132 9.31 -3.80 8.15
C VAL A 132 8.89 -2.80 9.24
N LEU A 133 9.57 -1.67 9.34
CA LEU A 133 9.23 -0.62 10.30
C LEU A 133 7.82 -0.07 10.04
N ALA A 134 7.46 0.18 8.78
CA ALA A 134 6.13 0.63 8.40
C ALA A 134 5.05 -0.38 8.79
N ALA A 135 5.28 -1.68 8.60
CA ALA A 135 4.35 -2.73 9.01
C ALA A 135 4.17 -2.80 10.53
N VAL A 136 5.27 -2.71 11.30
CA VAL A 136 5.23 -2.70 12.77
C VAL A 136 4.48 -1.47 13.29
N LEU A 137 4.80 -0.28 12.75
CA LEU A 137 4.09 0.95 13.09
C LEU A 137 2.62 0.85 12.70
N SER A 138 2.29 0.37 11.50
CA SER A 138 0.89 0.19 11.08
C SER A 138 0.12 -0.71 12.05
N GLY A 139 0.73 -1.81 12.50
CA GLY A 139 0.15 -2.70 13.52
C GLY A 139 -0.10 -1.98 14.85
N TYR A 140 0.83 -1.14 15.29
CA TYR A 140 0.67 -0.33 16.50
C TYR A 140 -0.40 0.76 16.35
N LEU A 141 -0.44 1.42 15.19
CA LEU A 141 -1.38 2.49 14.86
C LEU A 141 -2.83 1.99 14.81
N CYS A 142 -3.06 0.76 14.32
CA CYS A 142 -4.38 0.13 14.33
C CYS A 142 -4.93 -0.14 15.74
N LEU A 143 -4.11 -0.12 16.79
CA LEU A 143 -4.55 -0.28 18.19
C LEU A 143 -5.05 1.03 18.81
N VAL A 144 -4.83 2.18 18.16
CA VAL A 144 -5.25 3.49 18.66
C VAL A 144 -6.70 3.76 18.24
N PRO A 145 -7.64 3.98 19.17
CA PRO A 145 -9.08 4.13 18.88
C PRO A 145 -9.45 5.56 18.43
N LEU A 146 -8.75 6.09 17.43
CA LEU A 146 -9.12 7.33 16.73
C LEU A 146 -9.67 6.97 15.34
N ASP A 147 -10.92 7.37 15.07
CA ASP A 147 -11.61 7.24 13.76
C ASP A 147 -11.60 5.82 13.16
N ASN A 148 -12.00 4.80 13.95
CA ASN A 148 -11.97 3.37 13.55
C ASN A 148 -10.57 2.77 13.29
N GLY A 149 -9.49 3.47 13.67
CA GLY A 149 -8.10 2.96 13.76
C GLY A 149 -7.39 2.73 12.42
N TRP A 150 -8.09 2.26 11.39
CA TRP A 150 -7.53 1.93 10.07
C TRP A 150 -7.16 3.13 9.18
N PRO A 151 -7.92 4.25 9.12
CA PRO A 151 -7.54 5.39 8.27
C PRO A 151 -6.29 6.12 8.77
N PHE A 152 -5.93 5.98 10.06
CA PHE A 152 -4.76 6.64 10.64
C PHE A 152 -3.44 6.20 10.00
N VAL A 153 -3.37 4.96 9.52
CA VAL A 153 -2.20 4.44 8.82
C VAL A 153 -1.94 5.23 7.52
N PHE A 154 -2.98 5.62 6.79
CA PHE A 154 -2.87 6.41 5.55
C PHE A 154 -2.56 7.89 5.80
N TYR A 155 -2.66 8.36 7.03
CA TYR A 155 -2.25 9.71 7.42
C TYR A 155 -0.80 9.75 7.90
N ALA A 156 -0.29 8.65 8.45
CA ALA A 156 1.08 8.53 8.92
C ALA A 156 2.09 8.14 7.83
N PHE A 157 1.63 7.45 6.76
CA PHE A 157 2.42 6.95 5.64
C PHE A 157 1.88 7.48 4.31
#